data_AF-A0AAU0KLL4-F1
#
_entry.id   AF-A0AAU0KLL4-F1
#
_cell.length_a   1.000
_cell.length_b   1.000
_cell.length_c   1.000
_cell.angle_alpha   90.00
_cell.angle_beta   90.00
_cell.angle_gamma   90.00
#
_symmetry.space_group_name_H-M   'P 1'
#
loop_
_entity.id
_entity.type
_entity.pdbx_description
1 polymer ?
#
loop_
_entity_poly.entity_id
_entity_poly.type
_entity_poly.pdbx_seq_one_letter_code
_entity_poly.pdbx_strand_id
1 'polypeptide(L)'
;MASRDPKIADDHLDEVRVSTIFLGMDHNSDDDGPPLLFETMVVGGALDQFRMRCTTYEEAEIMHQIVTAMVKRERENNDQAMEIAMNAIDVIRHRKDD
;
A
#
# COMPACT_ATOMS: atom_id res chain seq x y z
N MET A 1 -20.81 26.07 -4.92
CA MET A 1 -20.49 25.08 -3.87
C MET A 1 -19.09 24.57 -4.18
N ALA A 2 -18.11 24.84 -3.33
CA ALA A 2 -16.74 24.37 -3.56
C ALA A 2 -16.76 22.83 -3.50
N SER A 3 -16.35 22.18 -4.59
CA SER A 3 -16.05 20.75 -4.61
C SER A 3 -14.90 20.52 -3.65
N ARG A 4 -15.18 20.10 -2.41
CA ARG A 4 -14.15 19.60 -1.50
C ARG A 4 -13.73 18.26 -2.06
N ASP A 5 -12.60 18.21 -2.73
CA ASP A 5 -12.00 16.95 -3.15
C ASP A 5 -11.67 16.17 -1.86
N PRO A 6 -12.33 15.03 -1.59
CA PRO A 6 -12.07 14.24 -0.38
C PRO A 6 -10.70 13.54 -0.45
N LYS A 7 -10.01 13.64 -1.58
CA LYS A 7 -8.72 13.01 -1.86
C LYS A 7 -7.58 13.76 -1.18
N ILE A 8 -6.84 13.06 -0.34
CA ILE A 8 -5.66 13.59 0.36
C ILE A 8 -4.40 13.33 -0.47
N ALA A 9 -4.21 12.08 -0.89
CA ALA A 9 -3.05 11.65 -1.66
C ALA A 9 -3.39 10.40 -2.49
N ASP A 10 -2.70 10.19 -3.61
CA ASP A 10 -3.00 9.10 -4.53
C ASP A 10 -1.80 8.81 -5.44
N ASP A 11 -1.06 7.79 -5.07
CA ASP A 11 0.15 7.35 -5.77
C ASP A 11 -0.14 6.09 -6.58
N HIS A 12 0.45 6.02 -7.77
CA HIS A 12 0.38 4.85 -8.65
C HIS A 12 1.79 4.27 -8.82
N LEU A 13 1.96 3.01 -8.47
CA LEU A 13 3.19 2.24 -8.58
C LEU A 13 2.92 1.05 -9.52
N ASP A 14 3.00 1.32 -10.82
CA ASP A 14 2.60 0.39 -11.88
C ASP A 14 1.13 -0.04 -11.72
N GLU A 15 0.88 -1.32 -11.44
CA GLU A 15 -0.47 -1.88 -11.26
C GLU A 15 -1.04 -1.67 -9.85
N VAL A 16 -0.26 -1.08 -8.93
CA VAL A 16 -0.68 -0.82 -7.55
C VAL A 16 -1.05 0.64 -7.36
N ARG A 17 -2.20 0.89 -6.74
CA ARG A 17 -2.66 2.22 -6.36
C ARG A 17 -2.73 2.34 -4.85
N VAL A 18 -2.14 3.39 -4.29
CA VAL A 18 -2.25 3.77 -2.88
C VAL A 18 -3.07 5.04 -2.79
N SER A 19 -4.25 4.99 -2.17
CA SER A 19 -5.20 6.10 -2.13
C SER A 19 -5.52 6.47 -0.68
N THR A 20 -5.37 7.75 -0.35
CA THR A 20 -5.78 8.30 0.95
C THR A 20 -6.92 9.28 0.77
N ILE A 21 -8.01 9.06 1.50
CA ILE A 21 -9.24 9.86 1.43
C ILE A 21 -9.73 10.27 2.82
N PHE A 22 -10.45 11.39 2.86
CA PHE A 22 -11.35 11.72 3.95
C PHE A 22 -12.69 11.00 3.76
N LEU A 23 -13.10 10.24 4.77
CA LEU A 23 -14.28 9.37 4.73
C LEU A 23 -15.60 10.13 4.86
N GLY A 24 -15.59 11.35 5.40
CA GLY A 24 -16.80 12.16 5.60
C GLY A 24 -17.71 11.70 6.75
N MET A 25 -17.45 10.54 7.34
CA MET A 25 -18.13 10.03 8.53
C MET A 25 -17.16 9.23 9.40
N ASP A 26 -17.45 9.20 10.70
CA ASP A 26 -16.69 8.41 11.66
C ASP A 26 -16.86 6.91 11.38
N HIS A 27 -15.74 6.23 11.16
CA HIS A 27 -15.66 4.79 10.98
C HIS A 27 -15.18 4.05 12.25
N ASN A 28 -15.00 4.77 13.35
CA ASN A 28 -14.79 4.14 14.64
C ASN A 28 -16.09 3.48 15.11
N SER A 29 -16.01 2.20 15.47
CA SER A 29 -17.16 1.43 16.00
C SER A 29 -17.18 1.39 17.53
N ASP A 30 -16.10 1.88 18.18
CA ASP A 30 -15.99 1.96 19.63
C ASP A 30 -16.44 3.34 20.12
N ASP A 31 -17.43 3.36 21.02
CA ASP A 31 -18.06 4.58 21.53
C ASP A 31 -17.09 5.50 22.31
N ASP A 32 -15.97 4.97 22.81
CA ASP A 32 -14.99 5.69 23.64
C ASP A 32 -13.70 6.09 22.89
N GLY A 33 -13.60 5.80 21.59
CA GLY A 33 -12.39 6.06 20.80
C GLY A 33 -12.45 7.37 19.98
N PRO A 34 -11.28 7.91 19.55
CA PRO A 34 -11.26 9.05 18.64
C PRO A 34 -11.87 8.68 17.28
N PRO A 35 -12.44 9.66 16.54
CA PRO A 35 -13.12 9.36 15.29
C PRO A 35 -12.12 8.95 14.20
N LEU A 36 -12.42 7.88 13.47
CA LEU A 36 -11.61 7.44 12.33
C LEU A 36 -12.16 8.07 11.05
N LEU A 37 -11.51 9.14 10.61
CA LEU A 37 -12.03 10.03 9.57
C LEU A 37 -11.29 9.91 8.23
N PHE A 38 -10.13 9.25 8.22
CA PHE A 38 -9.31 9.07 7.03
C PHE A 38 -9.02 7.60 6.80
N GLU A 39 -8.86 7.22 5.54
CA GLU A 39 -8.47 5.87 5.14
C GLU A 39 -7.39 5.93 4.07
N THR A 40 -6.33 5.15 4.25
CA THR A 40 -5.33 4.84 3.22
C THR A 40 -5.56 3.39 2.81
N MET A 41 -5.79 3.14 1.52
CA MET A 41 -6.07 1.82 0.97
C MET A 41 -5.14 1.51 -0.20
N VAL A 42 -4.69 0.26 -0.27
CA VAL A 42 -3.97 -0.30 -1.41
C VAL A 42 -4.94 -1.08 -2.29
N VAL A 43 -4.87 -0.84 -3.59
CA VAL A 43 -5.58 -1.60 -4.62
C VAL A 43 -4.57 -2.20 -5.59
N GLY A 44 -4.63 -3.51 -5.78
CA GLY A 44 -3.71 -4.28 -6.61
C GLY A 44 -2.42 -4.71 -5.90
N GLY A 45 -1.64 -5.58 -6.56
CA GLY A 45 -0.37 -6.10 -6.06
C GLY A 45 -0.51 -7.04 -4.85
N ALA A 46 0.62 -7.29 -4.18
CA ALA A 46 0.69 -8.23 -3.05
C ALA A 46 0.00 -7.74 -1.78
N LEU A 47 -0.21 -6.42 -1.65
CA LEU A 47 -0.87 -5.79 -0.51
C LEU A 47 -2.32 -5.36 -0.84
N ASP A 48 -2.95 -5.98 -1.83
CA ASP A 48 -4.33 -5.66 -2.20
C ASP A 48 -5.28 -5.69 -1.00
N GLN A 49 -6.17 -4.71 -0.91
CA GLN A 49 -7.13 -4.50 0.18
C GLN A 49 -6.52 -4.18 1.54
N PHE A 50 -5.19 -4.06 1.66
CA PHE A 50 -4.58 -3.50 2.85
C PHE A 50 -5.11 -2.09 3.08
N ARG A 51 -5.56 -1.81 4.30
CA ARG A 51 -6.09 -0.50 4.68
C ARG A 51 -5.72 -0.13 6.11
N MET A 52 -5.53 1.16 6.32
CA MET A 52 -5.35 1.77 7.63
C MET A 52 -6.22 3.03 7.74
N ARG A 53 -6.61 3.38 8.96
CA ARG A 53 -7.40 4.57 9.25
C ARG A 53 -6.77 5.40 10.34
N CYS A 54 -7.01 6.71 10.30
CA CYS A 54 -6.50 7.65 11.30
C CYS A 54 -7.49 8.79 11.54
N THR A 55 -7.15 9.65 12.51
CA THR A 55 -8.03 10.68 13.07
C THR A 55 -7.78 12.05 12.43
N THR A 56 -6.53 12.39 12.14
CA THR A 56 -6.14 13.72 11.66
C THR A 56 -5.60 13.72 10.24
N TYR A 57 -5.58 14.91 9.61
CA TYR A 57 -4.98 15.11 8.29
C TYR A 57 -3.48 14.83 8.30
N GLU A 58 -2.77 15.27 9.33
CA GLU A 58 -1.32 15.06 9.47
C GLU A 58 -0.99 13.56 9.60
N GLU A 59 -1.80 12.82 10.36
CA GLU A 59 -1.70 11.36 10.44
C GLU A 59 -1.95 10.72 9.08
N ALA A 60 -2.91 11.25 8.29
CA ALA A 60 -3.26 10.70 6.98
C ALA A 60 -2.11 10.83 5.97
N GLU A 61 -1.40 11.97 5.98
CA GLU A 61 -0.21 12.19 5.14
C GLU A 61 0.93 11.24 5.52
N ILE A 62 1.21 11.07 6.82
CA ILE A 62 2.25 10.15 7.30
C ILE A 62 1.86 8.70 6.99
N MET A 63 0.60 8.33 7.23
CA MET A 63 0.05 7.01 6.93
C MET A 63 0.18 6.70 5.43
N HIS A 64 -0.09 7.67 4.55
CA HIS A 64 0.12 7.50 3.10
C HIS A 64 1.57 7.16 2.78
N GLN A 65 2.53 7.92 3.33
CA GLN A 65 3.96 7.68 3.11
C GLN A 65 4.40 6.30 3.60
N ILE A 66 3.92 5.87 4.76
CA ILE A 66 4.19 4.55 5.33
C ILE A 66 3.67 3.45 4.40
N VAL A 67 2.40 3.54 3.96
CA VAL A 67 1.80 2.52 3.10
C VAL A 67 2.48 2.48 1.73
N THR A 68 2.79 3.63 1.13
CA THR A 68 3.56 3.69 -0.12
C THR A 68 4.95 3.07 0.03
N ALA A 69 5.63 3.29 1.17
CA ALA A 69 6.92 2.65 1.45
C ALA A 69 6.79 1.13 1.64
N MET A 70 5.73 0.64 2.28
CA MET A 70 5.43 -0.79 2.40
C MET A 70 5.24 -1.43 1.03
N VAL A 71 4.45 -0.80 0.14
CA VAL A 71 4.25 -1.28 -1.24
C VAL A 71 5.57 -1.34 -2.00
N LYS A 72 6.39 -0.29 -1.94
CA LYS A 72 7.71 -0.28 -2.59
C LYS A 72 8.60 -1.40 -2.08
N ARG A 73 8.66 -1.57 -0.76
CA ARG A 73 9.50 -2.59 -0.12
C ARG A 73 9.07 -4.01 -0.50
N GLU A 74 7.77 -4.25 -0.51
CA GLU A 74 7.23 -5.55 -0.88
C GLU A 74 7.54 -5.89 -2.35
N ARG A 75 7.47 -4.90 -3.25
CA ARG A 75 7.88 -5.08 -4.64
C ARG A 75 9.36 -5.41 -4.78
N GLU A 76 10.24 -4.64 -4.14
CA GLU A 76 11.69 -4.89 -4.15
C GLU A 76 12.02 -6.32 -3.67
N ASN A 77 11.36 -6.77 -2.59
CA ASN A 77 11.55 -8.12 -2.08
C ASN A 77 11.11 -9.19 -3.10
N ASN A 78 9.98 -8.98 -3.77
CA ASN A 78 9.47 -9.90 -4.78
C ASN A 78 10.37 -9.96 -6.02
N ASP A 79 10.87 -8.81 -6.49
CA ASP A 79 11.80 -8.73 -7.62
C ASP A 79 13.11 -9.46 -7.28
N GLN A 80 13.66 -9.22 -6.08
CA GLN A 80 14.86 -9.89 -5.60
C GLN A 80 14.66 -11.41 -5.45
N ALA A 81 13.52 -11.85 -4.92
CA ALA A 81 13.20 -13.26 -4.79
C ALA A 81 13.09 -13.95 -6.16
N MET A 82 12.47 -13.29 -7.15
CA MET A 82 12.35 -13.79 -8.50
C MET A 82 13.72 -13.92 -9.18
N GLU A 83 14.59 -12.91 -9.03
CA GLU A 83 15.95 -12.95 -9.56
C GLU A 83 16.75 -14.13 -9.00
N ILE A 84 16.70 -14.32 -7.67
CA ILE A 84 17.37 -15.44 -7.00
C ILE A 84 16.84 -16.78 -7.53
N ALA A 85 15.52 -16.92 -7.64
CA ALA A 85 14.89 -18.14 -8.12
C ALA A 85 15.29 -18.47 -9.57
N MET A 86 15.29 -17.47 -10.46
CA MET A 86 15.69 -17.64 -11.85
C MET A 86 17.16 -18.04 -11.97
N ASN A 87 18.05 -17.37 -11.24
CA ASN A 87 19.47 -17.72 -11.21
C ASN A 87 19.70 -19.16 -10.71
N ALA A 88 18.97 -19.59 -9.68
CA ALA A 88 19.06 -20.95 -9.17
C ALA A 88 18.60 -22.00 -10.20
N ILE A 89 17.52 -21.72 -10.93
CA ILE A 89 17.01 -22.59 -12.01
C ILE A 89 18.06 -22.73 -13.11
N ASP A 90 18.69 -21.63 -13.52
CA ASP A 90 19.69 -21.65 -14.58
C ASP A 90 20.94 -22.44 -14.16
N VAL A 91 21.41 -22.29 -12.92
CA VAL A 91 22.49 -23.14 -12.38
C VAL A 91 22.14 -24.63 -12.45
N ILE A 92 20.91 -25.00 -12.11
CA ILE A 92 20.46 -26.40 -12.16
C ILE A 92 20.41 -26.93 -13.61
N ARG A 93 19.98 -26.09 -14.57
CA ARG A 93 19.94 -26.46 -15.99
C ARG A 93 21.33 -26.76 -16.53
N HIS A 94 22.30 -25.87 -16.27
CA HIS A 94 23.67 -26.02 -16.79
C HIS A 94 24.47 -27.15 -16.12
N ARG A 95 24.08 -27.59 -14.90
CA ARG A 95 24.71 -28.75 -14.23
C ARG A 95 24.28 -30.12 -14.79
N LYS A 96 23.25 -30.19 -15.64
CA LYS A 96 22.80 -31.45 -16.26
C LYS A 96 23.50 -31.76 -17.59
N ASP A 97 24.29 -30.83 -18.09
CA ASP A 97 24.95 -30.92 -19.40
C ASP A 97 26.42 -31.37 -19.31
N ASP A 98 26.93 -31.66 -18.10
CA ASP A 98 28.27 -32.23 -17.78
C ASP A 98 28.16 -33.65 -17.19
#